data_AF-A0A2M7DGV8-F1
#
_entry.id   AF-A0A2M7DGV8-F1
#
_cell.length_a   1.000
_cell.length_b   1.000
_cell.length_c   1.000
_cell.angle_alpha   90.00
_cell.angle_beta   90.00
_cell.angle_gamma   90.00
#
_symmetry.space_group_name_H-M   'P 1'
#
loop_
_entity.id
_entity.type
_entity.pdbx_description
1 polymer ?
#
loop_
_entity_poly.entity_id
_entity_poly.type
_entity_poly.pdbx_seq_one_letter_code
_entity_poly.pdbx_strand_id
1 'polypeptide(L)'
;MKYLVFSIFALYIIEANSQNYKELLIISIEVEKNKGLHKFQNDFWVVSVNSWTNPNEKSLYPLNIEGFSATDLDECCVNKELILFNPTTSESFDFEDGFLHSQNNLLSLVKENRTKVQTINKKWKSGIREKITVFVTPVNGIFCTCEVKHKNTEIDIGYEGEILMPISDFEYNPIFLKSDLYKDIIKYDFSALPFLSLHTMH
;
A
#
# COMPACT_ATOMS: atom_id res chain seq x y z
N MET A 1 -28.19 -55.19 -9.01
CA MET A 1 -26.87 -54.93 -8.39
C MET A 1 -26.11 -54.04 -9.34
N LYS A 2 -26.07 -52.73 -9.07
CA LYS A 2 -25.09 -51.99 -8.25
C LYS A 2 -24.12 -51.28 -9.21
N TYR A 3 -24.41 -50.00 -9.37
CA TYR A 3 -23.61 -48.96 -10.01
C TYR A 3 -22.17 -48.97 -9.51
N LEU A 4 -21.22 -48.78 -10.43
CA LEU A 4 -19.84 -48.43 -10.06
C LEU A 4 -19.23 -47.54 -11.15
N VAL A 5 -19.81 -46.35 -11.31
CA VAL A 5 -19.15 -45.21 -11.94
C VAL A 5 -18.38 -44.51 -10.84
N PHE A 6 -17.10 -44.82 -10.68
CA PHE A 6 -16.21 -44.03 -9.82
C PHE A 6 -15.73 -42.81 -10.61
N SER A 7 -16.50 -41.72 -10.52
CA SER A 7 -16.01 -40.39 -10.83
C SER A 7 -14.94 -40.02 -9.81
N ILE A 8 -13.68 -40.13 -10.21
CA ILE A 8 -12.57 -39.44 -9.55
C ILE A 8 -12.57 -38.01 -10.11
N PHE A 9 -13.55 -37.22 -9.71
CA PHE A 9 -13.37 -35.77 -9.67
C PHE A 9 -12.66 -35.51 -8.34
N ALA A 10 -11.34 -35.64 -8.38
CA ALA A 10 -10.51 -35.08 -7.33
C ALA A 10 -10.81 -33.58 -7.30
N LEU A 11 -11.50 -33.18 -6.23
CA LEU A 11 -11.65 -31.81 -5.78
C LEU A 11 -10.26 -31.21 -5.64
N TYR A 12 -9.74 -30.62 -6.72
CA TYR A 12 -8.88 -29.45 -6.56
C TYR A 12 -9.78 -28.36 -6.01
N ILE A 13 -9.90 -28.32 -4.68
CA ILE A 13 -10.23 -27.08 -3.99
C ILE A 13 -9.04 -26.19 -4.30
N ILE A 14 -9.17 -25.39 -5.36
CA ILE A 14 -8.32 -24.23 -5.52
C ILE A 14 -8.65 -23.39 -4.29
N GLU A 15 -7.72 -23.35 -3.33
CA GLU A 15 -7.68 -22.29 -2.34
C GLU A 15 -7.51 -20.99 -3.14
N ALA A 16 -8.64 -20.40 -3.55
CA ALA A 16 -8.67 -19.08 -4.12
C ALA A 16 -8.31 -18.11 -2.99
N ASN A 17 -7.02 -17.91 -2.81
CA ASN A 17 -6.45 -17.00 -1.82
C ASN A 17 -6.90 -15.55 -2.06
N SER A 18 -6.77 -14.70 -1.04
CA SER A 18 -7.42 -13.38 -0.85
C SER A 18 -6.98 -12.27 -1.82
N GLN A 19 -6.44 -12.62 -2.98
CA GLN A 19 -6.13 -11.72 -4.09
C GLN A 19 -7.41 -11.12 -4.63
N ASN A 20 -7.71 -9.91 -4.15
CA ASN A 20 -8.90 -9.19 -4.57
C ASN A 20 -8.49 -8.11 -5.57
N TYR A 21 -9.15 -8.10 -6.72
CA TYR A 21 -9.10 -6.96 -7.62
C TYR A 21 -9.78 -5.77 -6.92
N LYS A 22 -9.00 -4.75 -6.56
CA LYS A 22 -9.44 -3.59 -5.78
C LYS A 22 -9.31 -2.33 -6.61
N GLU A 23 -10.32 -1.47 -6.51
CA GLU A 23 -10.25 -0.07 -6.90
C GLU A 23 -9.73 0.74 -5.71
N LEU A 24 -8.51 1.25 -5.85
CA LEU A 24 -7.80 2.00 -4.80
C LEU A 24 -7.47 3.41 -5.28
N LEU A 25 -7.32 4.31 -4.33
CA LEU A 25 -6.71 5.60 -4.56
C LEU A 25 -5.33 5.62 -3.87
N ILE A 26 -4.27 5.69 -4.68
CA ILE A 26 -2.91 5.85 -4.20
C ILE A 26 -2.65 7.33 -3.94
N ILE A 27 -2.29 7.66 -2.71
CA ILE A 27 -1.89 8.99 -2.27
C ILE A 27 -0.36 9.02 -2.23
N SER A 28 0.24 9.82 -3.10
CA SER A 28 1.69 10.04 -3.13
C SER A 28 2.01 11.35 -2.43
N ILE A 29 2.96 11.31 -1.49
CA ILE A 29 3.37 12.47 -0.72
C ILE A 29 4.83 12.76 -1.04
N GLU A 30 5.09 13.93 -1.61
CA GLU A 30 6.45 14.42 -1.85
C GLU A 30 6.80 15.48 -0.81
N VAL A 31 7.85 15.26 -0.03
CA VAL A 31 8.34 16.22 0.96
C VAL A 31 9.66 16.82 0.49
N GLU A 32 9.67 18.12 0.25
CA GLU A 32 10.87 18.90 -0.07
C GLU A 32 11.34 19.70 1.15
N LYS A 33 12.58 19.50 1.58
CA LYS A 33 13.17 20.19 2.75
C LYS A 33 14.28 21.15 2.34
N ASN A 34 14.30 22.33 2.95
CA ASN A 34 15.38 23.30 2.70
C ASN A 34 16.72 22.94 3.38
N LYS A 35 16.71 22.03 4.36
CA LYS A 35 17.87 21.58 5.14
C LYS A 35 17.71 20.09 5.49
N GLY A 36 18.81 19.35 5.57
CA GLY A 36 18.85 17.91 5.89
C GLY A 36 19.57 17.07 4.82
N LEU A 37 19.91 15.82 5.15
CA LEU A 37 20.60 14.87 4.26
C LEU A 37 19.67 14.39 3.13
N HIS A 38 18.40 14.13 3.44
CA HIS A 38 17.37 13.75 2.47
C HIS A 38 16.53 14.97 2.12
N LYS A 39 16.80 15.58 0.96
CA LYS A 39 16.06 16.76 0.46
C LYS A 39 14.67 16.42 -0.07
N PHE A 40 14.46 15.17 -0.49
CA PHE A 40 13.23 14.66 -1.07
C PHE A 40 12.89 13.32 -0.43
N GLN A 41 11.63 13.15 -0.04
CA GLN A 41 11.06 11.91 0.46
C GLN A 41 9.72 11.67 -0.24
N ASN A 42 9.51 10.44 -0.70
CA ASN A 42 8.28 10.02 -1.36
C ASN A 42 7.64 8.91 -0.53
N ASP A 43 6.45 9.17 0.02
CA ASP A 43 5.69 8.17 0.74
C ASP A 43 4.42 7.83 -0.03
N PHE A 44 3.99 6.58 0.04
CA PHE A 44 2.77 6.10 -0.58
C PHE A 44 1.80 5.59 0.47
N TRP A 45 0.58 6.09 0.39
CA TRP A 45 -0.56 5.61 1.16
C TRP A 45 -1.64 5.17 0.19
N VAL A 46 -2.51 4.27 0.63
CA VAL A 46 -3.66 3.80 -0.11
C VAL A 46 -4.91 3.96 0.71
N VAL A 47 -5.98 4.27 -0.01
CA VAL A 47 -7.32 4.17 0.55
C VAL A 47 -8.19 3.36 -0.41
N SER A 48 -9.00 2.46 0.15
CA SER A 48 -10.05 1.84 -0.63
C SER A 48 -11.07 2.91 -1.00
N VAL A 49 -11.48 2.93 -2.27
CA VAL A 49 -12.55 3.83 -2.71
C VAL A 49 -13.83 3.61 -1.88
N ASN A 50 -14.11 2.37 -1.49
CA ASN A 50 -15.29 2.03 -0.70
C ASN A 50 -15.21 2.58 0.73
N SER A 51 -14.02 2.61 1.34
CA SER A 51 -13.85 3.04 2.74
C SER A 51 -14.05 4.54 2.94
N TRP A 52 -13.91 5.34 1.89
CA TRP A 52 -14.15 6.78 1.94
C TRP A 52 -15.63 7.15 2.00
N THR A 53 -16.54 6.22 1.67
CA THR A 53 -17.99 6.44 1.74
C THR A 53 -18.53 6.38 3.17
N ASN A 54 -17.78 5.76 4.09
CA ASN A 54 -18.13 5.67 5.50
C ASN A 54 -17.14 6.50 6.35
N PRO A 55 -17.55 7.63 6.94
CA PRO A 55 -16.68 8.51 7.71
C PRO A 55 -15.97 7.84 8.90
N ASN A 56 -16.55 6.75 9.42
CA ASN A 56 -16.00 5.99 10.56
C ASN A 56 -14.98 4.93 10.14
N GLU A 57 -14.83 4.68 8.83
CA GLU A 57 -13.95 3.66 8.25
C GLU A 57 -12.95 4.28 7.27
N LYS A 58 -12.62 5.58 7.42
CA LYS A 58 -11.60 6.24 6.60
C LYS A 58 -10.21 5.69 6.95
N SER A 59 -9.94 4.48 6.52
CA SER A 59 -8.71 3.77 6.78
C SER A 59 -7.73 4.11 5.67
N LEU A 60 -6.78 4.97 6.00
CA LEU A 60 -5.62 5.22 5.18
C LEU A 60 -4.53 4.24 5.60
N TYR A 61 -4.07 3.42 4.67
CA TYR A 61 -3.06 2.39 4.94
C TYR A 61 -1.75 2.73 4.24
N PRO A 62 -0.59 2.45 4.86
CA PRO A 62 0.68 2.50 4.16
C PRO A 62 0.65 1.54 2.96
N LEU A 63 1.12 2.00 1.80
CA LEU A 63 1.38 1.14 0.66
C LEU A 63 2.81 0.64 0.75
N ASN A 64 2.99 -0.65 1.07
CA ASN A 64 4.32 -1.21 1.23
C ASN A 64 4.83 -1.73 -0.12
N ILE A 65 5.79 -1.04 -0.72
CA ILE A 65 6.35 -1.35 -2.05
C ILE A 65 7.76 -1.94 -1.92
N GLU A 66 8.41 -1.78 -0.76
CA GLU A 66 9.77 -2.23 -0.50
C GLU A 66 9.95 -2.70 0.96
N GLY A 67 11.08 -3.36 1.25
CA GLY A 67 11.44 -3.71 2.62
C GLY A 67 10.73 -4.94 3.21
N PHE A 68 10.22 -5.82 2.37
CA PHE A 68 9.66 -7.14 2.75
C PHE A 68 10.34 -8.26 1.95
N SER A 69 10.28 -9.49 2.43
CA SER A 69 10.78 -10.70 1.78
C SER A 69 9.73 -11.36 0.89
N ALA A 70 10.13 -12.29 0.02
CA ALA A 70 9.18 -13.11 -0.73
C ALA A 70 8.27 -13.93 0.20
N THR A 71 8.80 -14.37 1.34
CA THR A 71 8.03 -15.04 2.39
C THR A 71 6.96 -14.13 2.96
N ASP A 72 7.31 -12.88 3.31
CA ASP A 72 6.33 -11.91 3.84
C ASP A 72 5.19 -11.67 2.85
N LEU A 73 5.50 -11.63 1.55
CA LEU A 73 4.50 -11.48 0.50
C LEU A 73 3.54 -12.68 0.46
N ASP A 74 4.08 -13.89 0.44
CA ASP A 74 3.29 -15.12 0.43
C ASP A 74 2.40 -15.21 1.68
N GLU A 75 2.97 -14.88 2.84
CA GLU A 75 2.24 -14.86 4.11
C GLU A 75 1.15 -13.78 4.15
N CYS A 76 1.43 -12.59 3.63
CA CYS A 76 0.43 -11.53 3.47
C CYS A 76 -0.76 -12.02 2.64
N CYS A 77 -0.48 -12.69 1.52
CA CYS A 77 -1.50 -13.13 0.56
C CYS A 77 -2.36 -14.32 1.02
N VAL A 78 -1.96 -14.99 2.12
CA VAL A 78 -2.77 -16.00 2.80
C VAL A 78 -3.37 -15.50 4.12
N ASN A 79 -3.45 -14.17 4.31
CA ASN A 79 -3.97 -13.49 5.50
C ASN A 79 -3.28 -13.93 6.80
N LYS A 80 -1.98 -14.24 6.74
CA LYS A 80 -1.20 -14.39 7.95
C LYS A 80 -0.78 -13.03 8.48
N GLU A 81 -0.66 -12.98 9.80
CA GLU A 81 -0.13 -11.83 10.51
C GLU A 81 1.36 -11.64 10.20
N LEU A 82 1.75 -10.41 9.91
CA LEU A 82 3.13 -10.07 9.58
C LEU A 82 3.84 -9.32 10.71
N ILE A 83 5.13 -9.58 10.80
CA ILE A 83 6.08 -8.75 11.54
C ILE A 83 7.07 -8.19 10.53
N LEU A 84 6.85 -6.95 10.10
CA LEU A 84 7.73 -6.28 9.14
C LEU A 84 9.13 -6.06 9.75
N PHE A 85 10.14 -5.99 8.88
CA PHE A 85 11.53 -5.66 9.22
C PHE A 85 12.21 -6.63 10.20
N ASN A 86 11.76 -7.88 10.26
CA ASN A 86 12.38 -8.93 11.06
C ASN A 86 13.00 -10.05 10.18
N PRO A 87 13.98 -9.73 9.32
CA PRO A 87 14.52 -10.72 8.40
C PRO A 87 15.24 -11.83 9.16
N THR A 88 14.73 -13.05 9.06
CA THR A 88 15.45 -14.25 9.51
C THR A 88 16.48 -14.67 8.46
N THR A 89 17.52 -15.41 8.86
CA THR A 89 18.57 -15.89 7.95
C THR A 89 18.07 -16.89 6.89
N SER A 90 16.80 -17.30 6.97
CA SER A 90 16.12 -18.20 6.04
C SER A 90 15.24 -17.50 5.00
N GLU A 91 15.07 -16.18 5.08
CA GLU A 91 14.18 -15.46 4.18
C GLU A 91 14.81 -15.14 2.83
N SER A 92 14.05 -15.39 1.77
CA SER A 92 14.43 -15.06 0.40
C SER A 92 13.95 -13.66 0.04
N PHE A 93 14.84 -12.86 -0.54
CA PHE A 93 14.49 -11.61 -1.24
C PHE A 93 14.49 -11.79 -2.76
N ASP A 94 14.63 -13.03 -3.23
CA ASP A 94 14.49 -13.38 -4.64
C ASP A 94 13.00 -13.50 -4.95
N PHE A 95 12.44 -12.43 -5.49
CA PHE A 95 11.09 -12.40 -6.02
C PHE A 95 11.07 -12.95 -7.45
N GLU A 96 9.95 -13.56 -7.85
CA GLU A 96 9.74 -13.89 -9.26
C GLU A 96 9.82 -12.62 -10.13
N ASP A 97 10.47 -12.69 -11.30
CA ASP A 97 10.66 -11.54 -12.19
C ASP A 97 9.34 -10.82 -12.53
N GLY A 98 8.24 -11.57 -12.62
CA GLY A 98 6.89 -11.02 -12.85
C GLY A 98 6.40 -10.09 -11.74
N PHE A 99 6.82 -10.31 -10.50
CA PHE A 99 6.47 -9.46 -9.36
C PHE A 99 7.20 -8.12 -9.43
N LEU A 100 8.53 -8.14 -9.58
CA LEU A 100 9.33 -6.92 -9.69
C LEU A 100 8.90 -6.08 -10.90
N HIS A 101 8.57 -6.73 -12.02
CA HIS A 101 8.01 -6.05 -13.18
C HIS A 101 6.68 -5.36 -12.84
N SER A 102 5.79 -6.05 -12.13
CA SER A 102 4.49 -5.49 -11.71
C SER A 102 4.65 -4.29 -10.77
N GLN A 103 5.61 -4.32 -9.83
CA GLN A 103 5.89 -3.17 -8.96
C GLN A 103 6.39 -1.95 -9.72
N ASN A 104 7.33 -2.17 -10.65
CA ASN A 104 7.83 -1.10 -11.50
C ASN A 104 6.73 -0.51 -12.39
N ASN A 105 5.81 -1.36 -12.87
CA ASN A 105 4.64 -0.91 -13.62
C ASN A 105 3.73 -0.03 -12.74
N LEU A 106 3.42 -0.43 -11.51
CA LEU A 106 2.63 0.39 -10.58
C LEU A 106 3.27 1.76 -10.32
N LEU A 107 4.56 1.78 -10.00
CA LEU A 107 5.29 3.03 -9.72
C LEU A 107 5.30 3.95 -10.93
N SER A 108 5.48 3.41 -12.14
CA SER A 108 5.46 4.18 -13.39
C SER A 108 4.06 4.74 -13.64
N LEU A 109 3.03 3.91 -13.50
CA LEU A 109 1.64 4.28 -13.66
C LEU A 109 1.23 5.40 -12.70
N VAL A 110 1.63 5.30 -11.43
CA VAL A 110 1.42 6.36 -10.42
C VAL A 110 2.14 7.63 -10.81
N LYS A 111 3.43 7.55 -11.19
CA LYS A 111 4.22 8.74 -11.55
C LYS A 111 3.64 9.48 -12.75
N GLU A 112 3.16 8.77 -13.76
CA GLU A 112 2.65 9.35 -15.01
C GLU A 112 1.24 9.94 -14.87
N ASN A 113 0.39 9.34 -14.02
CA ASN A 113 -1.03 9.68 -13.95
C ASN A 113 -1.46 10.42 -12.66
N ARG A 114 -0.52 10.71 -11.76
CA ARG A 114 -0.80 11.41 -10.51
C ARG A 114 -1.33 12.83 -10.73
N THR A 115 -2.38 13.15 -9.99
CA THR A 115 -2.98 14.49 -9.96
C THR A 115 -2.67 15.18 -8.64
N LYS A 116 -2.09 16.38 -8.69
CA LYS A 116 -1.81 17.17 -7.48
C LYS A 116 -3.12 17.64 -6.85
N VAL A 117 -3.30 17.39 -5.55
CA VAL A 117 -4.51 17.80 -4.80
C VAL A 117 -4.23 18.86 -3.75
N GLN A 118 -3.04 18.84 -3.12
CA GLN A 118 -2.73 19.79 -2.07
C GLN A 118 -1.24 20.16 -2.05
N THR A 119 -0.94 21.36 -1.55
CA THR A 119 0.42 21.77 -1.18
C THR A 119 0.38 22.37 0.21
N ILE A 120 1.15 21.80 1.13
CA ILE A 120 1.23 22.20 2.54
C ILE A 120 2.63 22.73 2.79
N ASN A 121 2.74 23.93 3.36
CA ASN A 121 4.02 24.51 3.72
C ASN A 121 4.16 24.51 5.25
N LYS A 122 5.12 23.76 5.78
CA LYS A 122 5.42 23.73 7.21
C LYS A 122 6.70 24.53 7.50
N LYS A 123 6.67 25.30 8.59
CA LYS A 123 7.83 26.02 9.10
C LYS A 123 8.05 25.62 10.54
N TRP A 124 9.18 25.00 10.80
CA TRP A 124 9.56 24.50 12.13
C TRP A 124 10.27 25.59 12.93
N LYS A 125 10.18 25.50 14.27
CA LYS A 125 10.90 26.41 15.18
C LYS A 125 12.42 26.39 14.98
N SER A 126 12.96 25.25 14.52
CA SER A 126 14.38 25.07 14.15
C SER A 126 14.80 25.83 12.87
N GLY A 127 13.86 26.49 12.17
CA GLY A 127 14.11 27.18 10.91
C GLY A 127 14.10 26.28 9.69
N ILE A 128 13.82 24.98 9.84
CA ILE A 128 13.54 24.06 8.74
C ILE A 128 12.20 24.46 8.09
N ARG A 129 12.17 24.45 6.76
CA ARG A 129 10.96 24.64 5.96
C ARG A 129 10.75 23.38 5.12
N GLU A 130 9.52 22.89 5.15
CA GLU A 130 9.10 21.74 4.37
C GLU A 130 7.95 22.13 3.46
N LYS A 131 8.04 21.73 2.20
CA LYS A 131 6.94 21.81 1.24
C LYS A 131 6.48 20.39 0.96
N ILE A 132 5.29 20.08 1.41
CA ILE A 132 4.65 18.78 1.24
C ILE A 132 3.66 18.91 0.08
N THR A 133 3.86 18.14 -0.98
CA THR A 133 2.96 18.10 -2.13
C THR A 133 2.24 16.76 -2.14
N VAL A 134 0.92 16.81 -2.08
CA VAL A 134 0.07 15.62 -2.07
C VAL A 134 -0.51 15.42 -3.47
N PHE A 135 -0.34 14.21 -3.98
CA PHE A 135 -0.92 13.77 -5.23
C PHE A 135 -1.82 12.55 -4.99
N VAL A 136 -2.74 12.33 -5.92
CA VAL A 136 -3.57 11.12 -5.92
C VAL A 136 -3.59 10.47 -7.29
N THR A 137 -3.61 9.14 -7.32
CA THR A 137 -3.73 8.33 -8.53
C THR A 137 -4.74 7.21 -8.29
N PRO A 138 -5.90 7.22 -8.95
CA PRO A 138 -6.83 6.10 -8.91
C PRO A 138 -6.29 4.92 -9.74
N VAL A 139 -6.20 3.76 -9.11
CA VAL A 139 -5.62 2.55 -9.67
C VAL A 139 -6.52 1.36 -9.36
N ASN A 140 -6.76 0.53 -10.37
CA ASN A 140 -7.31 -0.80 -10.18
C ASN A 140 -6.16 -1.81 -10.19
N GLY A 141 -6.26 -2.91 -9.46
CA GLY A 141 -5.30 -3.99 -9.55
C GLY A 141 -5.47 -5.02 -8.45
N ILE A 142 -4.54 -5.98 -8.40
CA ILE A 142 -4.53 -7.03 -7.40
C ILE A 142 -3.63 -6.61 -6.23
N PHE A 143 -4.19 -6.66 -5.03
CA PHE A 143 -3.50 -6.35 -3.78
C PHE A 143 -3.81 -7.42 -2.74
N CYS A 144 -2.81 -7.77 -1.94
CA CYS A 144 -2.99 -8.52 -0.71
C CYS A 144 -3.15 -7.54 0.46
N THR A 145 -3.97 -7.91 1.44
CA THR A 145 -4.17 -7.14 2.67
C THR A 145 -3.77 -8.01 3.84
N CYS A 146 -2.91 -7.48 4.70
CA CYS A 146 -2.42 -8.20 5.85
C CYS A 146 -2.37 -7.29 7.07
N GLU A 147 -2.59 -7.90 8.24
CA GLU A 147 -2.48 -7.24 9.53
C GLU A 147 -1.03 -7.28 10.01
N VAL A 148 -0.52 -6.13 10.41
CA VAL A 148 0.82 -5.95 10.95
C VAL A 148 0.71 -5.67 12.44
N LYS A 149 1.49 -6.38 13.25
CA LYS A 149 1.60 -6.12 14.69
C LYS A 149 2.72 -5.15 15.01
N HIS A 150 2.48 -4.27 15.99
CA HIS A 150 3.46 -3.26 16.41
C HIS A 150 4.74 -3.85 16.99
N LYS A 151 4.74 -5.11 17.44
CA LYS A 151 5.84 -5.65 18.24
C LYS A 151 6.01 -7.15 18.13
N ASN A 152 7.26 -7.56 17.96
CA ASN A 152 7.74 -8.88 18.39
C ASN A 152 8.66 -8.73 19.62
N THR A 153 9.25 -9.80 20.11
CA THR A 153 10.14 -9.73 21.28
C THR A 153 11.39 -8.85 21.09
N GLU A 154 11.73 -8.47 19.85
CA GLU A 154 13.02 -7.88 19.47
C GLU A 154 12.89 -6.51 18.78
N ILE A 155 11.74 -6.19 18.17
CA ILE A 155 11.52 -5.02 17.31
C ILE A 155 10.15 -4.40 17.62
N ASP A 156 10.14 -3.09 17.82
CA ASP A 156 8.94 -2.25 17.88
C ASP A 156 8.91 -1.39 16.61
N ILE A 157 7.97 -1.67 15.71
CA ILE A 157 7.87 -1.01 14.40
C ILE A 157 6.97 0.23 14.43
N GLY A 158 6.41 0.60 15.61
CA GLY A 158 5.61 1.81 15.77
C GLY A 158 4.31 1.89 14.96
N TYR A 159 3.88 0.78 14.33
CA TYR A 159 2.67 0.68 13.53
C TYR A 159 1.94 -0.65 13.82
N GLU A 160 0.65 -0.56 14.15
CA GLU A 160 -0.28 -1.69 14.23
C GLU A 160 -1.47 -1.41 13.32
N GLY A 161 -1.80 -2.33 12.43
CA GLY A 161 -2.93 -2.18 11.53
C GLY A 161 -2.73 -2.91 10.21
N GLU A 162 -3.63 -2.68 9.27
CA GLU A 162 -3.56 -3.33 7.96
C GLU A 162 -2.60 -2.58 7.03
N ILE A 163 -1.84 -3.34 6.23
CA ILE A 163 -1.11 -2.81 5.08
C ILE A 163 -1.67 -3.45 3.81
N LEU A 164 -1.42 -2.80 2.68
CA LEU A 164 -1.62 -3.43 1.37
C LEU A 164 -0.29 -3.66 0.68
N MET A 165 -0.13 -4.89 0.17
CA MET A 165 0.96 -5.27 -0.71
C MET A 165 0.45 -5.35 -2.15
N PRO A 166 1.02 -4.55 -3.07
CA PRO A 166 0.70 -4.62 -4.50
C PRO A 166 1.17 -5.95 -5.09
N ILE A 167 0.35 -6.58 -5.94
CA ILE A 167 0.69 -7.83 -6.64
C ILE A 167 0.85 -7.62 -8.14
N SER A 168 -0.24 -7.31 -8.85
CA SER A 168 -0.25 -7.27 -10.32
C SER A 168 -1.48 -6.57 -10.92
N ASP A 169 -1.57 -6.57 -12.25
CA ASP A 169 -2.72 -6.13 -13.05
C ASP A 169 -3.17 -4.68 -12.81
N PHE A 170 -2.17 -3.81 -12.65
CA PHE A 170 -2.40 -2.40 -12.37
C PHE A 170 -2.88 -1.63 -13.59
N GLU A 171 -4.01 -0.95 -13.43
CA GLU A 171 -4.63 -0.12 -14.46
C GLU A 171 -5.02 1.24 -13.90
N TYR A 172 -4.78 2.30 -14.67
CA TYR A 172 -5.18 3.64 -14.30
C TYR A 172 -6.69 3.81 -14.50
N ASN A 173 -7.38 4.32 -13.48
CA ASN A 173 -8.82 4.53 -13.50
C ASN A 173 -9.18 6.03 -13.50
N PRO A 174 -9.13 6.72 -14.65
CA PRO A 174 -9.42 8.17 -14.73
C PRO A 174 -10.88 8.52 -14.41
N ILE A 175 -11.79 7.55 -14.51
CA ILE A 175 -13.22 7.77 -14.28
C ILE A 175 -13.45 8.20 -12.83
N PHE A 176 -12.67 7.65 -11.89
CA PHE A 176 -12.71 8.02 -10.47
C PHE A 176 -12.56 9.52 -10.23
N LEU A 177 -11.72 10.22 -11.01
CA LEU A 177 -11.49 11.67 -10.86
C LEU A 177 -12.73 12.52 -11.20
N LYS A 178 -13.76 11.93 -11.81
CA LYS A 178 -15.04 12.59 -12.09
C LYS A 178 -16.11 12.31 -11.03
N SER A 179 -15.82 11.43 -10.06
CA SER A 179 -16.76 11.06 -9.00
C SER A 179 -16.95 12.19 -7.98
N ASP A 180 -18.09 12.16 -7.27
CA ASP A 180 -18.31 13.06 -6.14
C ASP A 180 -17.35 12.77 -4.98
N LEU A 181 -16.95 11.51 -4.82
CA LEU A 181 -15.99 11.09 -3.80
C LEU A 181 -14.64 11.77 -3.96
N TYR A 182 -14.15 11.90 -5.19
CA TYR A 182 -12.93 12.65 -5.49
C TYR A 182 -13.03 14.11 -5.01
N LYS A 183 -14.21 14.74 -5.12
CA LYS A 183 -14.44 16.12 -4.65
C LYS A 183 -14.32 16.23 -3.13
N ASP A 184 -14.57 15.16 -2.39
CA ASP A 184 -14.40 15.13 -0.93
C ASP A 184 -12.94 14.87 -0.54
N ILE A 185 -12.24 14.05 -1.30
CA ILE A 185 -10.80 13.78 -1.10
C ILE A 185 -9.98 15.06 -1.28
N ILE A 186 -10.24 15.86 -2.33
CA ILE A 186 -9.50 17.12 -2.55
C ILE A 186 -9.72 18.16 -1.45
N LYS A 187 -10.78 18.01 -0.65
CA LYS A 187 -11.09 18.88 0.51
C LYS A 187 -10.52 18.33 1.81
N TYR A 188 -10.07 17.08 1.84
CA TYR A 188 -9.49 16.47 3.01
C TYR A 188 -8.20 17.19 3.40
N ASP A 189 -8.02 17.45 4.69
CA ASP A 189 -6.80 18.07 5.21
C ASP A 189 -5.73 17.01 5.45
N PHE A 190 -4.82 16.85 4.50
CA PHE A 190 -3.72 15.90 4.62
C PHE A 190 -2.64 16.38 5.60
N SER A 191 -2.71 17.60 6.13
CA SER A 191 -1.66 18.14 7.02
C SER A 191 -1.51 17.39 8.35
N ALA A 192 -2.56 16.68 8.75
CA ALA A 192 -2.65 15.85 9.94
C ALA A 192 -2.13 14.41 9.76
N LEU A 193 -1.80 13.99 8.52
CA LEU A 193 -1.21 12.67 8.33
C LEU A 193 0.16 12.58 9.00
N PRO A 194 0.47 11.47 9.70
CA PRO A 194 1.81 11.22 10.17
C PRO A 194 2.69 10.93 8.94
N PHE A 195 3.43 11.93 8.48
CA PHE A 195 4.39 11.83 7.36
C PHE A 195 5.67 11.06 7.74
N LEU A 196 5.59 10.19 8.74
CA LEU A 196 6.67 9.29 9.14
C LEU A 196 6.52 8.05 8.27
N SER A 197 7.40 7.91 7.28
CA SER A 197 7.56 6.64 6.58
C SER A 197 7.85 5.54 7.59
N LEU A 198 7.36 4.33 7.33
CA LEU A 198 7.80 3.12 8.05
C LEU A 198 9.35 3.01 8.00
N HIS A 199 10.00 3.54 6.96
CA HIS A 199 11.45 3.57 6.79
C HIS A 199 12.20 4.62 7.64
N THR A 200 11.49 5.52 8.31
CA THR A 200 12.08 6.56 9.18
C THR A 200 11.96 6.23 10.68
N MET A 201 11.44 5.05 11.03
CA MET A 201 11.39 4.56 12.41
C MET A 201 12.68 3.80 12.76
N HIS A 202 13.82 4.50 12.73
CA HIS A 202 15.10 4.03 13.25
C HIS A 202 15.80 5.16 14.02
#